data_AF-A0AAV0VGH8-F1
#
_entry.id   AF-A0AAV0VGH8-F1
#
_cell.length_a   1.000
_cell.length_b   1.000
_cell.length_c   1.000
_cell.angle_alpha   90.00
_cell.angle_beta   90.00
_cell.angle_gamma   90.00
#
_symmetry.space_group_name_H-M   'P 1'
#
loop_
_entity.id
_entity.type
_entity.pdbx_description
1 polymer ?
#
loop_
_entity_poly.entity_id
_entity_poly.type
_entity_poly.pdbx_seq_one_letter_code
_entity_poly.pdbx_strand_id
1 'polypeptide(L)'
;MTSYLPFTQSNLFRTKRKMSSPMSSWSPLDKRLNVSWTEIDGTSGIIGGASSPRHWCDAVDYREVASFVLFALFMVADVGLGVLVWVNFFKFIVEPNQSRSRATWGGIWLLFTGTFFYIRRFVRLRADTHLRGMMDHAEIFVAMSLTMVFSVNIAFYLHEPTIIPLKDLGFMFIPEQGLHSKWRPVSDILTAGVPVMFLLQTFAMTRPNRCRIVSSFFRVATICYFLRMLTVSVTSLPGPAPHCRAGSPDYDPPTSWIDIVTRVGPIYGNYNSCGDLIFSGHMAYTNLAVLLYLRTLDRNFTNHTISKMRWACGMAYLVILAVLCIAGRKHYTVDVVLGLLISTLVFFHFEHSWTPLCCQVPHGLLPLADQQLIYGSRWRKRFSMDVTDELLNELDDAAEDEESRRLLKTNASTYNQV
;
A
#
# COMPACT_ATOMS: atom_id res chain seq x y z
N MET A 1 45.32 16.80 -29.01
CA MET A 1 45.29 18.27 -28.84
C MET A 1 44.01 18.61 -28.09
N THR A 2 43.97 18.64 -26.75
CA THR A 2 44.34 19.79 -25.87
C THR A 2 43.75 21.09 -26.41
N SER A 3 42.83 21.78 -25.75
CA SER A 3 42.91 22.43 -24.42
C SER A 3 41.50 22.94 -24.03
N TYR A 4 40.92 22.81 -22.83
CA TYR A 4 41.29 23.23 -21.47
C TYR A 4 41.44 24.75 -21.23
N LEU A 5 40.76 25.19 -20.15
CA LEU A 5 41.02 26.34 -19.23
C LEU A 5 40.20 27.65 -19.46
N PRO A 6 40.10 28.55 -18.44
CA PRO A 6 39.24 28.45 -17.24
C PRO A 6 38.62 29.84 -16.89
N PHE A 7 37.97 30.02 -15.74
CA PHE A 7 38.31 31.08 -14.78
C PHE A 7 37.44 31.04 -13.52
N THR A 8 38.11 31.37 -12.43
CA THR A 8 37.82 31.18 -11.01
C THR A 8 37.15 32.38 -10.35
N GLN A 9 36.39 32.07 -9.28
CA GLN A 9 36.15 32.82 -8.03
C GLN A 9 36.35 34.35 -7.96
N SER A 10 35.31 35.03 -7.48
CA SER A 10 35.47 36.13 -6.51
C SER A 10 34.34 36.10 -5.49
N ASN A 11 34.70 36.02 -4.20
CA ASN A 11 33.81 36.16 -3.05
C ASN A 11 33.94 37.58 -2.45
N LEU A 12 32.91 37.94 -1.67
CA LEU A 12 32.73 39.12 -0.77
C LEU A 12 32.21 40.41 -1.41
N PHE A 13 30.95 40.75 -1.11
CA PHE A 13 30.66 41.60 0.05
C PHE A 13 29.20 41.49 0.52
N ARG A 14 29.09 41.50 1.84
CA ARG A 14 27.93 41.32 2.70
C ARG A 14 27.18 42.65 2.87
N THR A 15 25.88 42.70 2.61
CA THR A 15 25.00 43.65 3.30
C THR A 15 23.74 42.96 3.81
N LYS A 16 23.57 43.09 5.14
CA LYS A 16 22.43 42.61 5.91
C LYS A 16 21.17 43.38 5.51
N ARG A 17 20.05 42.68 5.34
CA ARG A 17 18.75 43.22 5.75
C ARG A 17 17.89 42.10 6.34
N LYS A 18 17.60 42.23 7.63
CA LYS A 18 16.65 41.42 8.39
C LYS A 18 15.24 41.77 7.91
N MET A 19 14.43 40.77 7.61
CA MET A 19 12.99 40.81 7.83
C MET A 19 12.54 39.41 8.26
N SER A 20 11.62 39.40 9.21
CA SER A 20 11.39 38.38 10.22
C SER A 20 10.15 37.54 9.93
N SER A 21 10.34 36.21 9.95
CA SER A 21 9.42 35.13 10.41
C SER A 21 8.14 34.81 9.62
N PRO A 22 7.59 33.58 9.76
CA PRO A 22 8.27 32.28 9.73
C PRO A 22 7.65 31.31 8.70
N MET A 23 8.50 30.53 8.01
CA MET A 23 8.09 29.35 7.25
C MET A 23 7.43 28.33 8.18
N SER A 24 6.23 27.88 7.82
CA SER A 24 5.56 26.75 8.43
C SER A 24 6.40 25.48 8.21
N SER A 25 6.94 24.96 9.31
CA SER A 25 7.63 23.68 9.35
C SER A 25 6.65 22.55 9.02
N TRP A 26 6.90 21.84 7.94
CA TRP A 26 6.31 20.52 7.71
C TRP A 26 6.77 19.59 8.83
N SER A 27 5.81 19.08 9.61
CA SER A 27 6.09 18.15 10.70
C SER A 27 6.54 16.79 10.12
N PRO A 28 7.67 16.22 10.57
CA PRO A 28 8.05 14.87 10.18
C PRO A 28 7.06 13.87 10.80
N LEU A 29 6.50 13.00 9.96
CA LEU A 29 5.50 11.98 10.32
C LEU A 29 6.01 10.86 11.25
N ASP A 30 7.27 10.91 11.69
CA ASP A 30 7.90 9.90 12.53
C ASP A 30 8.73 10.56 13.63
N LYS A 31 8.08 10.97 14.73
CA LYS A 31 8.80 11.19 15.99
C LYS A 31 8.86 9.85 16.74
N ARG A 32 10.08 9.33 16.88
CA ARG A 32 10.44 8.27 17.83
C ARG A 32 9.80 8.59 19.19
N LEU A 33 8.85 7.76 19.61
CA LEU A 33 8.40 7.71 21.00
C LEU A 33 9.49 7.01 21.81
N ASN A 34 10.21 7.77 22.65
CA ASN A 34 10.91 7.20 23.79
C ASN A 34 9.86 6.61 24.73
N VAL A 35 9.77 5.28 24.73
CA VAL A 35 8.97 4.53 25.70
C VAL A 35 9.74 4.53 27.02
N SER A 36 9.21 5.21 28.04
CA SER A 36 9.68 5.01 29.42
C SER A 36 9.11 3.70 29.94
N TRP A 37 9.98 2.77 30.33
CA TRP A 37 9.56 1.53 30.98
C TRP A 37 9.27 1.81 32.46
N THR A 38 8.04 1.53 32.90
CA THR A 38 7.73 1.30 34.31
C THR A 38 8.17 -0.12 34.67
N GLU A 39 9.09 -0.24 35.64
CA GLU A 39 9.43 -1.50 36.30
C GLU A 39 8.15 -2.12 36.89
N ILE A 40 7.88 -3.38 36.56
CA ILE A 40 6.92 -4.23 37.26
C ILE A 40 7.71 -5.40 37.82
N ASP A 41 7.73 -5.46 39.14
CA ASP A 41 8.36 -6.47 39.97
C ASP A 41 7.94 -7.90 39.61
N GLY A 42 8.90 -8.81 39.82
CA GLY A 42 8.83 -10.21 39.46
C GLY A 42 7.73 -10.98 40.19
N THR A 43 7.07 -11.85 39.44
CA THR A 43 6.48 -13.09 39.95
C THR A 43 6.72 -14.20 38.94
N SER A 44 7.36 -15.25 39.42
CA SER A 44 7.70 -16.48 38.72
C SER A 44 6.44 -17.27 38.36
N GLY A 45 6.27 -17.57 37.08
CA GLY A 45 5.14 -18.33 36.55
C GLY A 45 5.55 -19.28 35.43
N ILE A 46 5.82 -20.52 35.84
CA ILE A 46 5.83 -21.81 35.13
C ILE A 46 5.67 -21.77 33.58
N ILE A 47 6.73 -22.26 32.93
CA ILE A 47 6.81 -22.58 31.50
C ILE A 47 5.95 -23.81 31.19
N GLY A 48 4.90 -23.64 30.37
CA GLY A 48 4.08 -24.70 29.82
C GLY A 48 3.66 -24.36 28.39
N GLY A 49 4.12 -25.17 27.44
CA GLY A 49 3.94 -24.95 26.00
C GLY A 49 2.52 -25.14 25.49
N ALA A 50 2.36 -24.78 24.22
CA ALA A 50 1.14 -24.66 23.41
C ALA A 50 0.37 -23.34 23.65
N SER A 51 0.76 -22.30 22.88
CA SER A 51 -0.09 -21.14 22.65
C SER A 51 -1.37 -21.59 21.95
N SER A 52 -2.39 -21.88 22.76
CA SER A 52 -3.74 -22.21 22.35
C SER A 52 -4.33 -21.07 21.50
N PRO A 53 -5.17 -21.35 20.48
CA PRO A 53 -5.93 -20.34 19.74
C PRO A 53 -6.76 -19.42 20.64
N ARG A 54 -6.99 -19.80 21.91
CA ARG A 54 -7.76 -19.04 22.90
C ARG A 54 -7.21 -17.65 23.21
N HIS A 55 -5.89 -17.43 23.13
CA HIS A 55 -5.30 -16.11 23.43
C HIS A 55 -5.51 -15.07 22.30
N TRP A 56 -5.93 -15.51 21.10
CA TRP A 56 -6.29 -14.62 19.98
C TRP A 56 -7.72 -14.07 20.13
N CYS A 57 -8.57 -14.83 20.83
CA CYS A 57 -9.94 -14.47 21.15
C CYS A 57 -10.09 -14.05 22.63
N ASP A 58 -9.04 -13.48 23.24
CA ASP A 58 -9.23 -12.77 24.50
C ASP A 58 -10.15 -11.58 24.26
N ALA A 59 -11.24 -11.55 25.03
CA ALA A 59 -12.42 -10.68 24.94
C ALA A 59 -12.27 -9.48 23.99
N VAL A 60 -12.51 -9.71 22.70
CA VAL A 60 -12.75 -8.63 21.75
C VAL A 60 -13.97 -7.88 22.26
N ASP A 61 -13.76 -6.68 22.79
CA ASP A 61 -14.85 -5.86 23.31
C ASP A 61 -15.77 -5.50 22.13
N TYR A 62 -17.02 -5.97 22.19
CA TYR A 62 -18.03 -5.68 21.18
C TYR A 62 -18.21 -4.17 20.98
N ARG A 63 -17.97 -3.35 22.01
CA ARG A 63 -18.01 -1.88 21.89
C ARG A 63 -16.86 -1.35 21.03
N GLU A 64 -15.68 -1.95 21.13
CA GLU A 64 -14.52 -1.56 20.31
C GLU A 64 -14.74 -1.94 18.84
N VAL A 65 -15.27 -3.13 18.58
CA VAL A 65 -15.62 -3.57 17.22
C VAL A 65 -16.72 -2.70 16.64
N ALA A 66 -17.79 -2.40 17.41
CA ALA A 66 -18.85 -1.51 16.97
C ALA A 66 -18.32 -0.10 16.64
N SER A 67 -17.41 0.44 17.46
CA SER A 67 -16.75 1.72 17.19
C SER A 67 -15.94 1.68 15.90
N PHE A 68 -15.23 0.58 15.64
CA PHE A 68 -14.48 0.41 14.40
C PHE A 68 -15.37 0.22 13.16
N VAL A 69 -16.48 -0.51 13.28
CA VAL A 69 -17.48 -0.62 12.20
C VAL A 69 -18.07 0.75 11.88
N LEU A 70 -18.44 1.54 12.91
CA LEU A 70 -18.91 2.91 12.72
C LEU A 70 -17.85 3.78 12.04
N PHE A 71 -16.59 3.66 12.45
CA PHE A 71 -15.47 4.34 11.80
C PHE A 71 -15.31 3.92 10.34
N ALA A 72 -15.40 2.63 10.02
CA ALA A 72 -15.32 2.12 8.66
C ALA A 72 -16.47 2.64 7.79
N LEU A 73 -17.70 2.65 8.32
CA LEU A 73 -18.86 3.25 7.64
C LEU A 73 -18.67 4.74 7.40
N PHE A 74 -18.15 5.46 8.40
CA PHE A 74 -17.76 6.87 8.24
C PHE A 74 -16.74 7.05 7.12
N MET A 75 -15.69 6.20 7.04
CA MET A 75 -14.70 6.29 5.96
C MET A 75 -15.32 6.04 4.58
N VAL A 76 -16.22 5.07 4.44
CA VAL A 76 -16.92 4.85 3.15
C VAL A 76 -17.78 6.06 2.79
N ALA A 77 -18.48 6.64 3.76
CA ALA A 77 -19.26 7.86 3.56
C ALA A 77 -18.36 9.07 3.22
N ASP A 78 -17.21 9.22 3.88
CA ASP A 78 -16.23 10.28 3.63
C ASP A 78 -15.74 10.23 2.18
N VAL A 79 -15.42 9.04 1.68
CA VAL A 79 -15.02 8.84 0.28
C VAL A 79 -16.16 9.20 -0.68
N GLY A 80 -17.37 8.69 -0.44
CA GLY A 80 -18.52 8.97 -1.30
C GLY A 80 -18.88 10.46 -1.34
N LEU A 81 -18.88 11.12 -0.18
CA LEU A 81 -19.14 12.56 -0.06
C LEU A 81 -18.01 13.38 -0.68
N GLY A 82 -16.75 12.98 -0.51
CA GLY A 82 -15.60 13.64 -1.12
C GLY A 82 -15.65 13.61 -2.65
N VAL A 83 -16.01 12.46 -3.23
CA VAL A 83 -16.25 12.33 -4.68
C VAL A 83 -17.42 13.22 -5.12
N LEU A 84 -18.50 13.29 -4.35
CA LEU A 84 -19.64 14.16 -4.65
C LEU A 84 -19.26 15.65 -4.60
N VAL A 85 -18.46 16.08 -3.62
CA VAL A 85 -17.91 17.44 -3.55
C VAL A 85 -17.11 17.75 -4.82
N TRP A 86 -16.27 16.82 -5.26
CA TRP A 86 -15.47 16.96 -6.48
C TRP A 86 -16.32 17.08 -7.75
N VAL A 87 -17.23 16.12 -7.98
CA VAL A 87 -18.07 16.10 -9.18
C VAL A 87 -18.96 17.35 -9.25
N ASN A 88 -19.57 17.74 -8.13
CA ASN A 88 -20.44 18.90 -8.08
C ASN A 88 -19.67 20.21 -8.32
N PHE A 89 -18.41 20.30 -7.90
CA PHE A 89 -17.58 21.47 -8.19
C PHE A 89 -17.46 21.69 -9.70
N PHE A 90 -17.02 20.67 -10.44
CA PHE A 90 -16.80 20.82 -11.88
C PHE A 90 -18.11 21.00 -12.65
N LYS A 91 -19.16 20.22 -12.35
CA LYS A 91 -20.44 20.28 -13.07
C LYS A 91 -21.27 21.52 -12.79
N PHE A 92 -21.29 22.02 -11.54
CA PHE A 92 -22.21 23.11 -11.18
C PHE A 92 -21.54 24.46 -10.99
N ILE A 93 -20.21 24.51 -10.80
CA ILE A 93 -19.47 25.77 -10.64
C ILE A 93 -18.68 26.12 -11.90
N VAL A 94 -18.05 25.12 -12.52
CA VAL A 94 -17.12 25.36 -13.63
C VAL A 94 -17.79 25.26 -15.01
N GLU A 95 -18.64 24.25 -15.23
CA GLU A 95 -19.34 24.03 -16.51
C GLU A 95 -20.36 25.11 -16.92
N PRO A 96 -21.23 25.65 -16.03
CA PRO A 96 -22.31 26.52 -16.47
C PRO A 96 -21.79 27.92 -16.84
N ASN A 97 -22.22 28.45 -17.99
CA ASN A 97 -21.86 29.80 -18.43
C ASN A 97 -22.70 30.91 -17.75
N GLN A 98 -23.85 30.56 -17.15
CA GLN A 98 -24.77 31.55 -16.58
C GLN A 98 -24.41 31.94 -15.14
N SER A 99 -24.04 33.20 -14.93
CA SER A 99 -23.54 33.74 -13.65
C SER A 99 -24.49 33.54 -12.46
N ARG A 100 -25.81 33.69 -12.67
CA ARG A 100 -26.82 33.58 -11.61
C ARG A 100 -26.92 32.16 -11.04
N SER A 101 -26.87 31.15 -11.92
CA SER A 101 -26.90 29.73 -11.52
C SER A 101 -25.61 29.33 -10.80
N ARG A 102 -24.46 29.81 -11.30
CA ARG A 102 -23.15 29.58 -10.66
C ARG A 102 -23.09 30.13 -9.23
N ALA A 103 -23.66 31.31 -9.00
CA ALA A 103 -23.69 31.91 -7.66
C ALA A 103 -24.53 31.09 -6.67
N THR A 104 -25.72 30.62 -7.09
CA THR A 104 -26.59 29.80 -6.23
C THR A 104 -25.97 28.44 -5.92
N TRP A 105 -25.47 27.73 -6.94
CA TRP A 105 -24.84 26.43 -6.75
C TRP A 105 -23.49 26.53 -6.04
N GLY A 106 -22.73 27.61 -6.28
CA GLY A 106 -21.49 27.90 -5.57
C GLY A 106 -21.72 28.10 -4.07
N GLY A 107 -22.78 28.81 -3.67
CA GLY A 107 -23.15 28.96 -2.26
C GLY A 107 -23.50 27.62 -1.60
N ILE A 108 -24.33 26.81 -2.26
CA ILE A 108 -24.70 25.46 -1.77
C ILE A 108 -23.46 24.57 -1.65
N TRP A 109 -22.59 24.57 -2.66
CA TRP A 109 -21.36 23.79 -2.66
C TRP A 109 -20.39 24.24 -1.57
N LEU A 110 -20.23 25.55 -1.32
CA LEU A 110 -19.38 26.07 -0.24
C LEU A 110 -19.88 25.62 1.13
N LEU A 111 -21.20 25.69 1.37
CA LEU A 111 -21.80 25.20 2.61
C LEU A 111 -21.58 23.69 2.77
N PHE A 112 -21.89 22.91 1.73
CA PHE A 112 -21.70 21.45 1.74
C PHE A 112 -20.24 21.06 2.00
N THR A 113 -19.31 21.68 1.28
CA THR A 113 -17.87 21.44 1.40
C THR A 113 -17.34 21.88 2.77
N GLY A 114 -17.79 23.03 3.28
CA GLY A 114 -17.45 23.51 4.62
C GLY A 114 -17.92 22.55 5.71
N THR A 115 -19.17 22.08 5.63
CA THR A 115 -19.72 21.07 6.55
C THR A 115 -18.96 19.75 6.45
N PHE A 116 -18.65 19.29 5.24
CA PHE A 116 -17.87 18.08 5.00
C PHE A 116 -16.49 18.14 5.69
N PHE A 117 -15.71 19.18 5.44
CA PHE A 117 -14.40 19.35 6.08
C PHE A 117 -14.50 19.59 7.60
N TYR A 118 -15.55 20.25 8.07
CA TYR A 118 -15.80 20.43 9.50
C TYR A 118 -16.04 19.09 10.22
N ILE A 119 -16.95 18.25 9.69
CA ILE A 119 -17.23 16.92 10.25
C ILE A 119 -15.96 16.07 10.25
N ARG A 120 -15.22 16.08 9.13
CA ARG A 120 -13.96 15.34 9.00
C ARG A 120 -12.91 15.78 10.00
N ARG A 121 -12.76 17.09 10.22
CA ARG A 121 -11.89 17.64 11.27
C ARG A 121 -12.36 17.24 12.66
N PHE A 122 -13.66 17.29 12.92
CA PHE A 122 -14.24 16.92 14.21
C PHE A 122 -13.98 15.45 14.56
N VAL A 123 -14.21 14.53 13.62
CA VAL A 123 -13.91 13.10 13.79
C VAL A 123 -12.41 12.89 14.01
N ARG A 124 -11.54 13.58 13.24
CA ARG A 124 -10.09 13.50 13.41
C ARG A 124 -9.60 13.88 14.81
N LEU A 125 -10.20 14.92 15.40
CA LEU A 125 -9.85 15.39 16.74
C LEU A 125 -10.23 14.39 17.83
N ARG A 126 -11.28 13.60 17.61
CA ARG A 126 -11.77 12.58 18.56
C ARG A 126 -11.18 11.19 18.31
N ALA A 127 -10.57 10.96 17.16
CA ALA A 127 -9.97 9.69 16.81
C ALA A 127 -8.63 9.47 17.53
N ASP A 128 -8.45 8.25 18.03
CA ASP A 128 -7.19 7.80 18.64
C ASP A 128 -6.02 7.78 17.65
N THR A 129 -4.79 7.83 18.15
CA THR A 129 -3.56 7.92 17.35
C THR A 129 -3.47 6.85 16.26
N HIS A 130 -3.84 5.60 16.57
CA HIS A 130 -3.82 4.50 15.60
C HIS A 130 -4.90 4.64 14.50
N LEU A 131 -6.10 5.12 14.85
CA LEU A 131 -7.16 5.37 13.86
C LEU A 131 -6.80 6.58 12.98
N ARG A 132 -6.16 7.60 13.56
CA ARG A 132 -5.71 8.79 12.83
C ARG A 132 -4.67 8.42 11.77
N GLY A 133 -3.66 7.62 12.11
CA GLY A 133 -2.67 7.16 11.13
C GLY A 133 -3.28 6.33 10.00
N MET A 134 -4.23 5.45 10.34
CA MET A 134 -4.98 4.68 9.32
C MET A 134 -5.82 5.58 8.42
N MET A 135 -6.48 6.59 8.99
CA MET A 135 -7.25 7.59 8.24
C MET A 135 -6.35 8.37 7.28
N ASP A 136 -5.18 8.85 7.73
CA ASP A 136 -4.24 9.58 6.88
C ASP A 136 -3.80 8.73 5.67
N HIS A 137 -3.50 7.43 5.86
CA HIS A 137 -3.17 6.54 4.75
C HIS A 137 -4.35 6.26 3.81
N ALA A 138 -5.55 6.06 4.35
CA ALA A 138 -6.75 5.87 3.56
C ALA A 138 -7.08 7.11 2.71
N GLU A 139 -6.91 8.31 3.28
CA GLU A 139 -7.13 9.56 2.56
C GLU A 139 -6.12 9.80 1.45
N ILE A 140 -4.84 9.50 1.70
CA ILE A 140 -3.80 9.54 0.66
C ILE A 140 -4.16 8.56 -0.48
N PHE A 141 -4.60 7.35 -0.12
CA PHE A 141 -5.03 6.36 -1.11
C PHE A 141 -6.23 6.85 -1.95
N VAL A 142 -7.22 7.49 -1.32
CA VAL A 142 -8.40 8.04 -2.01
C VAL A 142 -8.01 9.18 -2.95
N ALA A 143 -7.16 10.10 -2.49
CA ALA A 143 -6.65 11.18 -3.34
C ALA A 143 -5.88 10.62 -4.54
N MET A 144 -5.01 9.63 -4.32
CA MET A 144 -4.27 8.95 -5.39
C MET A 144 -5.19 8.19 -6.34
N SER A 145 -6.25 7.56 -5.82
CA SER A 145 -7.26 6.87 -6.63
C SER A 145 -8.01 7.83 -7.56
N LEU A 146 -8.34 9.03 -7.08
CA LEU A 146 -8.96 10.07 -7.90
C LEU A 146 -8.04 10.52 -9.04
N THR A 147 -6.77 10.77 -8.76
CA THR A 147 -5.78 11.13 -9.80
C THR A 147 -5.55 9.98 -10.78
N MET A 148 -5.57 8.73 -10.32
CA MET A 148 -5.48 7.57 -11.20
C MET A 148 -6.71 7.45 -12.13
N VAL A 149 -7.92 7.75 -11.64
CA VAL A 149 -9.12 7.79 -12.48
C VAL A 149 -9.02 8.88 -13.55
N PHE A 150 -8.49 10.06 -13.20
CA PHE A 150 -8.19 11.09 -14.20
C PHE A 150 -7.28 10.53 -15.30
N SER A 151 -6.17 9.88 -14.92
CA SER A 151 -5.21 9.28 -15.87
C SER A 151 -5.89 8.26 -16.79
N VAL A 152 -6.74 7.37 -16.25
CA VAL A 152 -7.52 6.41 -17.05
C VAL A 152 -8.48 7.12 -18.01
N ASN A 153 -9.13 8.20 -17.58
CA ASN A 153 -10.03 8.97 -18.45
C ASN A 153 -9.28 9.70 -19.57
N ILE A 154 -8.05 10.18 -19.32
CA ILE A 154 -7.19 10.68 -20.41
C ILE A 154 -6.87 9.54 -21.38
N ALA A 155 -6.49 8.38 -20.87
CA ALA A 155 -6.17 7.23 -21.73
C ALA A 155 -7.37 6.83 -22.58
N PHE A 156 -8.59 6.91 -22.04
CA PHE A 156 -9.83 6.69 -22.79
C PHE A 156 -10.10 7.79 -23.82
N TYR A 157 -9.87 9.06 -23.46
CA TYR A 157 -9.96 10.16 -24.42
C TYR A 157 -9.02 9.98 -25.62
N LEU A 158 -7.80 9.48 -25.36
CA LEU A 158 -6.77 9.23 -26.37
C LEU A 158 -6.88 7.85 -27.05
N HIS A 159 -7.88 7.04 -26.68
CA HIS A 159 -7.99 5.68 -27.19
C HIS A 159 -8.53 5.66 -28.62
N GLU A 160 -7.81 4.96 -29.50
CA GLU A 160 -8.26 4.67 -30.85
C GLU A 160 -8.82 3.24 -30.93
N PRO A 161 -10.11 3.06 -31.26
CA PRO A 161 -10.73 1.74 -31.29
C PRO A 161 -10.22 0.92 -32.47
N THR A 162 -9.83 -0.32 -32.19
CA THR A 162 -9.37 -1.28 -33.20
C THR A 162 -10.41 -2.38 -33.41
N ILE A 163 -10.43 -2.98 -34.60
CA ILE A 163 -11.32 -4.10 -34.91
C ILE A 163 -10.79 -5.40 -34.27
N ILE A 164 -9.47 -5.57 -34.31
CA ILE A 164 -8.77 -6.77 -33.84
C ILE A 164 -7.81 -6.35 -32.72
N PRO A 165 -7.86 -7.00 -31.54
CA PRO A 165 -6.93 -6.69 -30.45
C PRO A 165 -5.49 -7.09 -30.82
N LEU A 166 -4.52 -6.59 -30.06
CA LEU A 166 -3.12 -6.99 -30.25
C LEU A 166 -2.97 -8.51 -30.06
N LYS A 167 -2.03 -9.07 -30.83
CA LYS A 167 -1.68 -10.48 -30.71
C LYS A 167 -1.06 -10.73 -29.34
N ASP A 168 -1.73 -11.55 -28.54
CA ASP A 168 -1.38 -11.83 -27.16
C ASP A 168 -1.37 -13.36 -26.94
N LEU A 169 -0.33 -13.87 -26.28
CA LEU A 169 -0.16 -15.31 -26.07
C LEU A 169 -1.34 -15.92 -25.30
N GLY A 170 -1.82 -15.24 -24.26
CA GLY A 170 -2.95 -15.72 -23.47
C GLY A 170 -4.24 -15.71 -24.25
N PHE A 171 -4.40 -14.79 -25.20
CA PHE A 171 -5.56 -14.78 -26.09
C PHE A 171 -5.56 -15.95 -27.09
N MET A 172 -4.38 -16.47 -27.45
CA MET A 172 -4.28 -17.67 -28.29
C MET A 172 -4.65 -18.95 -27.52
N PHE A 173 -4.32 -19.03 -26.22
CA PHE A 173 -4.59 -20.22 -25.41
C PHE A 173 -5.96 -20.20 -24.74
N ILE A 174 -6.47 -19.02 -24.37
CA ILE A 174 -7.69 -18.86 -23.59
C ILE A 174 -8.79 -18.25 -24.47
N PRO A 175 -9.91 -18.96 -24.68
CA PRO A 175 -11.01 -18.47 -25.49
C PRO A 175 -11.68 -17.25 -24.86
N GLU A 176 -12.22 -16.38 -25.72
CA GLU A 176 -12.94 -15.19 -25.30
C GLU A 176 -14.28 -15.53 -24.65
N GLN A 177 -14.59 -14.90 -23.52
CA GLN A 177 -15.91 -14.98 -22.90
C GLN A 177 -16.93 -14.13 -23.68
N GLY A 178 -18.08 -14.74 -24.01
CA GLY A 178 -19.18 -14.04 -24.68
C GLY A 178 -19.67 -12.79 -23.94
N LEU A 179 -20.22 -11.83 -24.69
CA LEU A 179 -20.58 -10.49 -24.19
C LEU A 179 -21.53 -10.53 -22.98
N HIS A 180 -22.55 -11.39 -23.04
CA HIS A 180 -23.57 -11.58 -22.01
C HIS A 180 -23.27 -12.75 -21.06
N SER A 181 -22.03 -13.22 -21.03
CA SER A 181 -21.64 -14.34 -20.17
C SER A 181 -21.69 -13.94 -18.69
N LYS A 182 -22.34 -14.77 -17.87
CA LYS A 182 -22.36 -14.63 -16.40
C LYS A 182 -20.95 -14.69 -15.76
N TRP A 183 -19.96 -15.17 -16.51
CA TRP A 183 -18.57 -15.30 -16.05
C TRP A 183 -17.76 -13.99 -16.09
N ARG A 184 -18.16 -13.02 -16.92
CA ARG A 184 -17.44 -11.75 -17.07
C ARG A 184 -17.36 -10.92 -15.77
N PRO A 185 -18.44 -10.74 -14.99
CA PRO A 185 -18.35 -10.01 -13.72
C PRO A 185 -17.64 -10.80 -12.61
N VAL A 186 -17.41 -12.11 -12.78
CA VAL A 186 -16.79 -12.94 -11.73
C VAL A 186 -15.39 -12.47 -11.40
N SER A 187 -14.59 -11.99 -12.37
CA SER A 187 -13.26 -11.44 -12.07
C SER A 187 -13.31 -10.22 -11.15
N ASP A 188 -14.35 -9.39 -11.28
CA ASP A 188 -14.50 -8.14 -10.53
C ASP A 188 -14.99 -8.44 -9.12
N ILE A 189 -15.96 -9.36 -9.02
CA ILE A 189 -16.44 -9.91 -7.74
C ILE A 189 -15.29 -10.57 -6.98
N LEU A 190 -14.46 -11.36 -7.67
CA LEU A 190 -13.31 -12.03 -7.08
C LEU A 190 -12.32 -10.97 -6.56
N THR A 191 -11.95 -10.00 -7.40
CA THR A 191 -11.05 -8.89 -7.03
C THR A 191 -11.54 -8.09 -5.81
N ALA A 192 -12.84 -7.82 -5.72
CA ALA A 192 -13.45 -7.14 -4.58
C ALA A 192 -13.55 -8.03 -3.33
N GLY A 193 -13.79 -9.33 -3.52
CA GLY A 193 -14.06 -10.29 -2.45
C GLY A 193 -12.89 -10.49 -1.49
N VAL A 194 -11.65 -10.61 -1.96
CA VAL A 194 -10.49 -10.83 -1.08
C VAL A 194 -10.25 -9.68 -0.08
N PRO A 195 -10.22 -8.41 -0.50
CA PRO A 195 -10.15 -7.27 0.42
C PRO A 195 -11.28 -7.28 1.45
N VAL A 196 -12.52 -7.63 1.04
CA VAL A 196 -13.65 -7.75 1.98
C VAL A 196 -13.39 -8.85 3.00
N MET A 197 -12.99 -10.05 2.55
CA MET A 197 -12.65 -11.17 3.45
C MET A 197 -11.53 -10.81 4.42
N PHE A 198 -10.53 -10.05 3.95
CA PHE A 198 -9.46 -9.54 4.77
C PHE A 198 -9.95 -8.54 5.81
N LEU A 199 -10.79 -7.57 5.42
CA LEU A 199 -11.43 -6.63 6.35
C LEU A 199 -12.25 -7.36 7.41
N LEU A 200 -13.05 -8.36 7.02
CA LEU A 200 -13.82 -9.19 7.95
C LEU A 200 -12.91 -9.91 8.95
N GLN A 201 -11.77 -10.43 8.50
CA GLN A 201 -10.79 -11.08 9.37
C GLN A 201 -10.20 -10.12 10.42
N THR A 202 -10.01 -8.84 10.07
CA THR A 202 -9.46 -7.87 11.01
C THR A 202 -10.35 -7.62 12.23
N PHE A 203 -11.64 -7.94 12.18
CA PHE A 203 -12.54 -7.82 13.34
C PHE A 203 -12.19 -8.79 14.47
N ALA A 204 -11.54 -9.91 14.16
CA ALA A 204 -11.07 -10.87 15.16
C ALA A 204 -9.67 -10.52 15.71
N MET A 205 -9.11 -9.36 15.35
CA MET A 205 -7.80 -8.90 15.79
C MET A 205 -7.90 -7.72 16.75
N THR A 206 -6.91 -7.60 17.63
CA THR A 206 -6.75 -6.46 18.53
C THR A 206 -6.63 -5.14 17.74
N ARG A 207 -7.13 -4.05 18.34
CA ARG A 207 -7.10 -2.70 17.76
C ARG A 207 -5.79 -2.29 17.08
N PRO A 208 -4.61 -2.38 17.73
CA PRO A 208 -3.36 -1.91 17.13
C PRO A 208 -2.97 -2.76 15.92
N ASN A 209 -3.20 -4.06 15.96
CA ASN A 209 -2.90 -4.97 14.86
C ASN A 209 -3.82 -4.71 13.67
N ARG A 210 -5.12 -4.51 13.91
CA ARG A 210 -6.11 -4.13 12.89
C ARG A 210 -5.71 -2.85 12.17
N CYS A 211 -5.46 -1.78 12.92
CA CYS A 211 -5.04 -0.50 12.32
C CYS A 211 -3.73 -0.65 11.54
N ARG A 212 -2.72 -1.37 12.07
CA ARG A 212 -1.44 -1.56 11.37
C ARG A 212 -1.60 -2.28 10.04
N ILE A 213 -2.42 -3.31 10.01
CA ILE A 213 -2.66 -4.14 8.83
C ILE A 213 -3.39 -3.33 7.75
N VAL A 214 -4.48 -2.64 8.12
CA VAL A 214 -5.26 -1.80 7.20
C VAL A 214 -4.43 -0.61 6.68
N SER A 215 -3.65 0.03 7.56
CA SER A 215 -2.71 1.09 7.17
C SER A 215 -1.67 0.60 6.15
N SER A 216 -1.15 -0.61 6.33
CA SER A 216 -0.15 -1.18 5.42
C SER A 216 -0.77 -1.48 4.05
N PHE A 217 -2.00 -1.96 4.02
CA PHE A 217 -2.75 -2.13 2.77
C PHE A 217 -2.90 -0.82 1.99
N PHE A 218 -3.43 0.23 2.62
CA PHE A 218 -3.62 1.52 1.95
C PHE A 218 -2.30 2.13 1.48
N ARG A 219 -1.21 2.01 2.26
CA ARG A 219 0.12 2.48 1.85
C ARG A 219 0.61 1.77 0.58
N VAL A 220 0.66 0.44 0.59
CA VAL A 220 1.19 -0.34 -0.53
C VAL A 220 0.29 -0.21 -1.77
N ALA A 221 -1.02 -0.14 -1.57
CA ALA A 221 -1.98 0.13 -2.64
C ALA A 221 -1.80 1.52 -3.26
N THR A 222 -1.55 2.56 -2.44
CA THR A 222 -1.27 3.92 -2.93
C THR A 222 -0.07 3.93 -3.87
N ILE A 223 1.02 3.27 -3.50
CA ILE A 223 2.24 3.23 -4.32
C ILE A 223 1.98 2.48 -5.62
N CYS A 224 1.23 1.37 -5.58
CA CYS A 224 0.82 0.68 -6.80
C CYS A 224 -0.04 1.57 -7.72
N TYR A 225 -0.98 2.33 -7.16
CA TYR A 225 -1.80 3.28 -7.92
C TYR A 225 -0.99 4.42 -8.53
N PHE A 226 0.01 4.92 -7.79
CA PHE A 226 0.94 5.91 -8.32
C PHE A 226 1.72 5.37 -9.52
N LEU A 227 2.31 4.17 -9.40
CA LEU A 227 3.04 3.54 -10.51
C LEU A 227 2.12 3.26 -11.71
N ARG A 228 0.88 2.80 -11.44
CA ARG A 228 -0.11 2.56 -12.50
C ARG A 228 -0.56 3.85 -13.18
N MET A 229 -0.73 4.95 -12.43
CA MET A 229 -1.01 6.27 -13.00
C MET A 229 0.11 6.70 -13.95
N LEU A 230 1.38 6.47 -13.59
CA LEU A 230 2.50 6.77 -14.49
C LEU A 230 2.44 5.95 -15.77
N THR A 231 2.23 4.63 -15.67
CA THR A 231 2.23 3.76 -16.87
C THR A 231 1.08 4.07 -17.81
N VAL A 232 -0.15 4.21 -17.28
CA VAL A 232 -1.35 4.53 -18.07
C VAL A 232 -1.27 5.90 -18.75
N SER A 233 -0.52 6.86 -18.17
CA SER A 233 -0.40 8.20 -18.75
C SER A 233 0.66 8.31 -19.86
N VAL A 234 1.60 7.36 -19.94
CA VAL A 234 2.79 7.48 -20.80
C VAL A 234 2.59 6.81 -22.16
N THR A 235 1.76 5.78 -22.26
CA THR A 235 1.52 5.06 -23.50
C THR A 235 0.05 4.70 -23.63
N SER A 236 -0.50 4.75 -24.85
CA SER A 236 -1.87 4.32 -25.12
C SER A 236 -1.84 3.04 -25.93
N LEU A 237 -2.41 1.97 -25.37
CA LEU A 237 -2.62 0.69 -26.05
C LEU A 237 -4.11 0.51 -26.31
N PRO A 238 -4.51 -0.13 -27.43
CA PRO A 238 -5.91 -0.35 -27.71
C PRO A 238 -6.48 -1.40 -26.74
N GLY A 239 -7.67 -1.12 -26.22
CA GLY A 239 -8.34 -1.97 -25.24
C GLY A 239 -8.75 -3.33 -25.85
N PRO A 240 -8.44 -4.47 -25.19
CA PRO A 240 -8.80 -5.79 -25.73
C PRO A 240 -10.30 -6.11 -25.57
N ALA A 241 -11.00 -5.38 -24.72
CA ALA A 241 -12.37 -5.65 -24.34
C ALA A 241 -13.33 -5.44 -25.52
N PRO A 242 -14.40 -6.27 -25.65
CA PRO A 242 -15.28 -6.16 -26.81
C PRO A 242 -16.01 -4.82 -26.93
N HIS A 243 -16.28 -4.17 -25.79
CA HIS A 243 -16.92 -2.85 -25.78
C HIS A 243 -15.99 -1.72 -26.28
N CYS A 244 -14.68 -1.97 -26.37
CA CYS A 244 -13.67 -1.04 -26.86
C CYS A 244 -13.39 -1.19 -28.37
N ARG A 245 -13.99 -2.19 -29.03
CA ARG A 245 -13.77 -2.44 -30.45
C ARG A 245 -14.56 -1.46 -31.31
N ALA A 246 -14.03 -1.19 -32.50
CA ALA A 246 -14.71 -0.33 -33.47
C ALA A 246 -16.11 -0.85 -33.80
N GLY A 247 -17.13 0.02 -33.71
CA GLY A 247 -18.53 -0.33 -33.97
C GLY A 247 -19.30 -0.88 -32.75
N SER A 248 -18.69 -0.93 -31.56
CA SER A 248 -19.39 -1.27 -30.32
C SER A 248 -20.39 -0.16 -29.91
N PRO A 249 -21.63 -0.50 -29.54
CA PRO A 249 -22.60 0.47 -29.02
C PRO A 249 -22.23 1.01 -27.63
N ASP A 250 -21.40 0.28 -26.88
CA ASP A 250 -20.96 0.64 -25.52
C ASP A 250 -19.70 1.52 -25.51
N TYR A 251 -19.20 1.91 -26.68
CA TYR A 251 -18.01 2.75 -26.81
C TYR A 251 -18.36 4.24 -26.68
N ASP A 252 -18.25 4.77 -25.46
CA ASP A 252 -18.52 6.18 -25.13
C ASP A 252 -17.28 6.84 -24.50
N PRO A 253 -16.29 7.31 -25.29
CA PRO A 253 -15.15 8.03 -24.75
C PRO A 253 -15.56 9.40 -24.21
N PRO A 254 -14.89 9.93 -23.17
CA PRO A 254 -15.16 11.27 -22.70
C PRO A 254 -14.87 12.28 -23.80
N THR A 255 -15.69 13.33 -23.94
CA THR A 255 -15.56 14.31 -25.06
C THR A 255 -15.04 15.67 -24.61
N SER A 256 -15.25 16.02 -23.33
CA SER A 256 -14.84 17.30 -22.77
C SER A 256 -13.88 17.11 -21.59
N TRP A 257 -13.07 18.12 -21.31
CA TRP A 257 -12.15 18.10 -20.17
C TRP A 257 -12.89 17.99 -18.83
N ILE A 258 -14.14 18.48 -18.75
CA ILE A 258 -15.00 18.35 -17.57
C ILE A 258 -15.47 16.90 -17.40
N ASP A 259 -15.80 16.22 -18.50
CA ASP A 259 -16.15 14.80 -18.48
C ASP A 259 -14.96 13.95 -18.01
N ILE A 260 -13.74 14.24 -18.50
CA ILE A 260 -12.50 13.58 -18.03
C ILE A 260 -12.33 13.68 -16.51
N VAL A 261 -12.66 14.83 -15.92
CA VAL A 261 -12.49 15.08 -14.48
C VAL A 261 -13.64 14.55 -13.63
N THR A 262 -14.85 14.44 -14.18
CA THR A 262 -16.07 14.09 -13.43
C THR A 262 -16.52 12.65 -13.63
N ARG A 263 -15.99 11.94 -14.65
CA ARG A 263 -16.30 10.55 -14.94
C ARG A 263 -15.58 9.61 -13.97
N VAL A 264 -16.18 9.44 -12.79
CA VAL A 264 -15.69 8.55 -11.72
C VAL A 264 -16.31 7.15 -11.76
N GLY A 265 -16.80 6.72 -12.94
CA GLY A 265 -17.43 5.41 -13.17
C GLY A 265 -16.67 4.22 -12.57
N PRO A 266 -15.33 4.13 -12.73
CA PRO A 266 -14.54 3.04 -12.14
C PRO A 266 -14.60 2.95 -10.61
N ILE A 267 -14.86 4.08 -9.91
CA ILE A 267 -15.05 4.11 -8.45
C ILE A 267 -16.40 3.51 -8.06
N TYR A 268 -17.42 3.68 -8.89
CA TYR A 268 -18.77 3.15 -8.66
C TYR A 268 -19.01 1.77 -9.26
N GLY A 269 -17.97 1.11 -9.78
CA GLY A 269 -18.06 -0.23 -10.37
C GLY A 269 -18.50 -0.26 -11.82
N ASN A 270 -18.56 0.89 -12.51
CA ASN A 270 -18.74 0.94 -13.96
C ASN A 270 -17.36 0.97 -14.64
N TYR A 271 -16.96 -0.16 -15.21
CA TYR A 271 -15.64 -0.38 -15.79
C TYR A 271 -15.60 -0.27 -17.32
N ASN A 272 -16.54 0.45 -17.94
CA ASN A 272 -16.57 0.68 -19.39
C ASN A 272 -15.51 1.71 -19.85
N SER A 273 -14.31 1.66 -19.28
CA SER A 273 -13.19 2.51 -19.67
C SER A 273 -12.28 1.74 -20.62
N CYS A 274 -12.01 2.34 -21.78
CA CYS A 274 -11.06 1.82 -22.76
C CYS A 274 -9.74 2.60 -22.68
N GLY A 275 -8.69 2.09 -23.33
CA GLY A 275 -7.35 2.68 -23.29
C GLY A 275 -6.31 1.76 -22.67
N ASP A 276 -5.15 2.34 -22.35
CA ASP A 276 -4.09 1.62 -21.66
C ASP A 276 -4.52 1.29 -20.22
N LEU A 277 -4.26 0.04 -19.84
CA LEU A 277 -4.55 -0.51 -18.52
C LEU A 277 -3.31 -1.18 -17.91
N ILE A 278 -2.12 -0.98 -18.50
CA ILE A 278 -0.85 -1.46 -17.96
C ILE A 278 -0.56 -0.76 -16.63
N PHE A 279 -0.17 -1.46 -15.58
CA PHE A 279 -0.29 -2.91 -15.36
C PHE A 279 -1.62 -3.24 -14.66
N SER A 280 -2.14 -4.46 -14.77
CA SER A 280 -3.48 -4.84 -14.32
C SER A 280 -3.76 -4.56 -12.83
N GLY A 281 -4.76 -3.72 -12.57
CA GLY A 281 -5.20 -3.34 -11.21
C GLY A 281 -5.88 -4.49 -10.47
N HIS A 282 -6.63 -5.33 -11.18
CA HIS A 282 -7.25 -6.53 -10.60
C HIS A 282 -6.18 -7.45 -10.01
N MET A 283 -5.17 -7.77 -10.82
CA MET A 283 -4.07 -8.63 -10.40
C MET A 283 -3.24 -8.01 -9.29
N ALA A 284 -2.88 -6.73 -9.42
CA ALA A 284 -2.07 -6.05 -8.43
C ALA A 284 -2.77 -5.98 -7.06
N TYR A 285 -4.02 -5.54 -7.03
CA TYR A 285 -4.77 -5.34 -5.80
C TYR A 285 -5.05 -6.66 -5.08
N THR A 286 -5.49 -7.67 -5.84
CA THR A 286 -5.68 -9.01 -5.29
C THR A 286 -4.37 -9.59 -4.77
N ASN A 287 -3.26 -9.47 -5.51
CA ASN A 287 -1.97 -10.00 -5.06
C ASN A 287 -1.50 -9.34 -3.77
N LEU A 288 -1.62 -8.01 -3.65
CA LEU A 288 -1.33 -7.30 -2.40
C LEU A 288 -2.17 -7.82 -1.23
N ALA A 289 -3.47 -7.98 -1.44
CA ALA A 289 -4.39 -8.44 -0.41
C ALA A 289 -4.10 -9.90 -0.01
N VAL A 290 -3.81 -10.78 -0.98
CA VAL A 290 -3.40 -12.18 -0.73
C VAL A 290 -2.08 -12.24 0.04
N LEU A 291 -1.06 -11.48 -0.36
CA LEU A 291 0.24 -11.45 0.32
C LEU A 291 0.10 -10.96 1.77
N LEU A 292 -0.65 -9.88 2.00
CA LEU A 292 -0.95 -9.37 3.34
C LEU A 292 -1.71 -10.40 4.19
N TYR A 293 -2.73 -11.04 3.60
CA TYR A 293 -3.52 -12.07 4.26
C TYR A 293 -2.66 -13.27 4.68
N LEU A 294 -1.88 -13.82 3.75
CA LEU A 294 -1.01 -14.97 3.99
C LEU A 294 0.06 -14.66 5.04
N ARG A 295 0.70 -13.49 4.95
CA ARG A 295 1.73 -13.06 5.90
C ARG A 295 1.17 -12.83 7.30
N THR A 296 -0.03 -12.26 7.39
CA THR A 296 -0.71 -12.06 8.67
C THR A 296 -1.05 -13.40 9.32
N LEU A 297 -1.56 -14.35 8.54
CA LEU A 297 -1.88 -15.69 9.05
C LEU A 297 -0.64 -16.50 9.41
N ASP A 298 0.45 -16.41 8.64
CA ASP A 298 1.70 -17.11 8.95
C ASP A 298 2.38 -16.61 10.21
N ARG A 299 2.25 -15.31 10.51
CA ARG A 299 2.75 -14.73 11.76
C ARG A 299 2.00 -15.26 12.98
N ASN A 300 0.70 -15.56 12.83
CA ASN A 300 -0.18 -15.94 13.93
C ASN A 300 -0.33 -17.46 14.08
N PHE A 301 -0.27 -18.22 12.98
CA PHE A 301 -0.44 -19.67 12.95
C PHE A 301 0.82 -20.34 12.42
N THR A 302 1.61 -20.90 13.33
CA THR A 302 2.93 -21.48 13.04
C THR A 302 2.86 -22.89 12.42
N ASN A 303 1.67 -23.46 12.20
CA ASN A 303 1.55 -24.80 11.62
C ASN A 303 1.98 -24.78 10.13
N HIS A 304 3.12 -25.41 9.87
CA HIS A 304 3.78 -25.40 8.57
C HIS A 304 2.95 -26.07 7.46
N THR A 305 2.20 -27.13 7.78
CA THR A 305 1.35 -27.81 6.79
C THR A 305 0.18 -26.92 6.38
N ILE A 306 -0.48 -26.29 7.36
CA ILE A 306 -1.57 -25.35 7.10
C ILE A 306 -1.06 -24.10 6.36
N SER A 307 0.15 -23.63 6.67
CA SER A 307 0.81 -22.55 5.92
C SER A 307 0.98 -22.90 4.45
N LYS A 308 1.56 -24.07 4.14
CA LYS A 308 1.69 -24.55 2.75
C LYS A 308 0.35 -24.62 2.02
N MET A 309 -0.69 -25.14 2.66
CA MET A 309 -2.04 -25.19 2.08
C MET A 309 -2.59 -23.79 1.80
N ARG A 310 -2.42 -22.83 2.71
CA ARG A 310 -2.86 -21.44 2.51
C ARG A 310 -2.15 -20.78 1.34
N TRP A 311 -0.83 -20.95 1.23
CA TRP A 311 -0.05 -20.46 0.09
C TRP A 311 -0.51 -21.11 -1.22
N ALA A 312 -0.73 -22.42 -1.24
CA ALA A 312 -1.26 -23.12 -2.42
C ALA A 312 -2.64 -22.58 -2.84
N CYS A 313 -3.55 -22.36 -1.89
CA CYS A 313 -4.86 -21.76 -2.15
C CYS A 313 -4.74 -20.32 -2.68
N GLY A 314 -3.86 -19.50 -2.09
CA GLY A 314 -3.61 -18.14 -2.55
C GLY A 314 -3.05 -18.10 -3.97
N MET A 315 -2.12 -19.00 -4.31
CA MET A 315 -1.60 -19.11 -5.67
C MET A 315 -2.66 -19.60 -6.66
N ALA A 316 -3.43 -20.63 -6.29
CA ALA A 316 -4.53 -21.12 -7.12
C ALA A 316 -5.56 -20.01 -7.40
N TYR A 317 -5.89 -19.21 -6.39
CA TYR A 317 -6.77 -18.06 -6.52
C TYR A 317 -6.24 -17.04 -7.53
N LEU A 318 -4.96 -16.66 -7.44
CA LEU A 318 -4.33 -15.71 -8.36
C LEU A 318 -4.31 -16.24 -9.80
N VAL A 319 -4.05 -17.54 -9.99
CA VAL A 319 -4.08 -18.17 -11.32
C VAL A 319 -5.49 -18.15 -11.90
N ILE A 320 -6.52 -18.49 -11.09
CA ILE A 320 -7.92 -18.43 -11.53
C ILE A 320 -8.30 -17.00 -11.92
N LEU A 321 -7.93 -16.00 -11.12
CA LEU A 321 -8.20 -14.60 -11.44
C LEU A 321 -7.50 -14.18 -12.74
N ALA A 322 -6.23 -14.54 -12.93
CA ALA A 322 -5.48 -14.25 -14.15
C ALA A 322 -6.17 -14.84 -15.39
N VAL A 323 -6.59 -16.11 -15.32
CA VAL A 323 -7.33 -16.77 -16.41
C VAL A 323 -8.65 -16.05 -16.69
N LEU A 324 -9.41 -15.66 -15.66
CA LEU A 324 -10.68 -14.94 -15.83
C LEU A 324 -10.48 -13.55 -16.44
N CYS A 325 -9.44 -12.81 -16.03
CA CYS A 325 -9.11 -11.50 -16.60
C CYS A 325 -8.76 -11.59 -18.09
N ILE A 326 -7.97 -12.60 -18.48
CA ILE A 326 -7.56 -12.83 -19.88
C ILE A 326 -8.74 -13.35 -20.72
N ALA A 327 -9.54 -14.27 -20.17
CA ALA A 327 -10.73 -14.80 -20.83
C ALA A 327 -11.79 -13.72 -21.05
N GLY A 328 -11.96 -12.80 -20.09
CA GLY A 328 -12.85 -11.65 -20.21
C GLY A 328 -12.35 -10.56 -21.15
N ARG A 329 -11.14 -10.71 -21.72
CA ARG A 329 -10.45 -9.69 -22.54
C ARG A 329 -10.39 -8.34 -21.83
N LYS A 330 -10.22 -8.34 -20.50
CA LYS A 330 -10.14 -7.11 -19.70
C LYS A 330 -8.73 -6.51 -19.69
N HIS A 331 -7.73 -7.38 -19.80
CA HIS A 331 -6.30 -7.06 -19.73
C HIS A 331 -5.55 -7.99 -20.69
N TYR A 332 -4.44 -7.51 -21.25
CA TYR A 332 -3.48 -8.36 -21.94
C TYR A 332 -2.68 -9.21 -20.94
N THR A 333 -2.02 -10.26 -21.41
CA THR A 333 -1.17 -11.09 -20.54
C THR A 333 -0.04 -10.30 -19.91
N VAL A 334 0.53 -9.34 -20.65
CA VAL A 334 1.60 -8.47 -20.15
C VAL A 334 1.11 -7.65 -18.96
N ASP A 335 -0.10 -7.12 -19.00
CA ASP A 335 -0.68 -6.34 -17.89
C ASP A 335 -0.85 -7.20 -16.64
N VAL A 336 -1.27 -8.46 -16.81
CA VAL A 336 -1.45 -9.44 -15.73
C VAL A 336 -0.11 -9.80 -15.09
N VAL A 337 0.90 -10.10 -15.91
CA VAL A 337 2.25 -10.45 -15.45
C VAL A 337 2.91 -9.27 -14.75
N LEU A 338 2.91 -8.08 -15.36
CA LEU A 338 3.44 -6.86 -14.75
C LEU A 338 2.70 -6.53 -13.45
N GLY A 339 1.38 -6.77 -13.39
CA GLY A 339 0.60 -6.56 -12.19
C GLY A 339 1.05 -7.43 -11.03
N LEU A 340 1.33 -8.71 -11.27
CA LEU A 340 1.90 -9.61 -10.26
C LEU A 340 3.32 -9.20 -9.85
N LEU A 341 4.18 -8.88 -10.82
CA LEU A 341 5.58 -8.53 -10.54
C LEU A 341 5.70 -7.23 -9.75
N ILE A 342 5.08 -6.15 -10.23
CA ILE A 342 5.19 -4.82 -9.61
C ILE A 342 4.53 -4.84 -8.23
N SER A 343 3.33 -5.41 -8.08
CA SER A 343 2.69 -5.47 -6.76
C SER A 343 3.50 -6.28 -5.74
N THR A 344 4.14 -7.38 -6.16
CA THR A 344 5.00 -8.17 -5.28
C THR A 344 6.24 -7.37 -4.85
N LEU A 345 6.89 -6.67 -5.79
CA LEU A 345 8.05 -5.82 -5.49
C LEU A 345 7.68 -4.68 -4.55
N VAL A 346 6.57 -3.99 -4.81
CA VAL A 346 6.08 -2.88 -3.99
C VAL A 346 5.68 -3.37 -2.60
N PHE A 347 5.06 -4.54 -2.50
CA PHE A 347 4.75 -5.16 -1.21
C PHE A 347 6.01 -5.32 -0.36
N PHE A 348 7.04 -6.00 -0.88
CA PHE A 348 8.25 -6.25 -0.09
C PHE A 348 9.04 -4.97 0.23
N HIS A 349 9.03 -3.94 -0.63
CA HIS A 349 9.78 -2.71 -0.37
C HIS A 349 9.09 -1.73 0.58
N PHE A 350 7.75 -1.74 0.65
CA PHE A 350 6.96 -0.73 1.36
C PHE A 350 6.03 -1.33 2.44
N GLU A 351 6.22 -2.60 2.79
CA GLU A 351 5.42 -3.27 3.83
C GLU A 351 5.55 -2.59 5.20
N HIS A 352 6.69 -1.97 5.52
CA HIS A 352 6.94 -1.41 6.86
C HIS A 352 6.93 0.11 6.89
N SER A 353 7.19 0.79 5.76
CA SER A 353 7.30 2.25 5.73
C SER A 353 7.07 2.83 4.32
N TRP A 354 6.90 4.15 4.25
CA TRP A 354 6.84 4.91 2.98
C TRP A 354 8.21 5.08 2.33
N THR A 355 9.28 4.95 3.10
CA THR A 355 10.64 4.90 2.56
C THR A 355 10.96 3.45 2.18
N PRO A 356 11.47 3.23 0.96
CA PRO A 356 11.81 1.87 0.53
C PRO A 356 12.95 1.34 1.41
N LEU A 357 12.92 0.04 1.69
CA LEU A 357 13.93 -0.64 2.53
C LEU A 357 15.38 -0.34 2.11
N CYS A 358 15.65 -0.17 0.81
CA CYS A 358 16.97 0.19 0.29
C CYS A 358 17.48 1.54 0.80
N CYS A 359 16.59 2.51 1.05
CA CYS A 359 16.94 3.82 1.59
C CYS A 359 16.98 3.82 3.13
N GLN A 360 16.30 2.87 3.78
CA GLN A 360 16.31 2.73 5.23
C GLN A 360 17.58 2.03 5.74
N VAL A 361 18.08 1.07 4.96
CA VAL A 361 19.27 0.27 5.32
C VAL A 361 20.28 0.32 4.17
N PRO A 362 20.93 1.47 3.92
CA PRO A 362 21.80 1.65 2.76
C PRO A 362 23.05 0.76 2.78
N HIS A 363 23.36 0.08 3.88
CA HIS A 363 24.58 -0.74 4.06
C HIS A 363 24.28 -2.21 4.41
N GLY A 364 23.04 -2.67 4.26
CA GLY A 364 22.66 -4.08 4.48
C GLY A 364 22.69 -4.57 5.93
N LEU A 365 23.14 -3.76 6.89
CA LEU A 365 23.09 -4.07 8.32
C LEU A 365 21.76 -3.61 8.91
N LEU A 366 20.81 -4.53 9.01
CA LEU A 366 19.63 -4.37 9.86
C LEU A 366 20.10 -3.93 11.26
N PRO A 367 19.53 -2.87 11.86
CA PRO A 367 19.81 -2.54 13.25
C PRO A 367 19.49 -3.77 14.11
N LEU A 368 20.44 -4.23 14.92
CA LEU A 368 20.31 -5.40 15.81
C LEU A 368 19.02 -5.39 16.65
N ALA A 369 18.50 -4.20 16.96
CA ALA A 369 17.23 -4.00 17.66
C ALA A 369 15.99 -4.50 16.89
N ASP A 370 15.96 -4.36 15.56
CA ASP A 370 14.84 -4.86 14.73
C ASP A 370 15.02 -6.34 14.35
N GLN A 371 16.27 -6.81 14.28
CA GLN A 371 16.56 -8.22 14.03
C GLN A 371 16.08 -9.12 15.20
N GLN A 372 16.20 -8.65 16.45
CA GLN A 372 15.62 -9.31 17.61
C GLN A 372 14.08 -9.33 17.60
N LEU A 373 13.43 -8.29 17.05
CA LEU A 373 11.97 -8.22 16.97
C LEU A 373 11.38 -9.09 15.84
N ILE A 374 12.12 -9.26 14.74
CA ILE A 374 11.72 -10.03 13.56
C ILE A 374 12.07 -11.53 13.70
N TYR A 375 13.16 -11.87 14.41
CA TYR A 375 13.67 -13.25 14.50
C TYR A 375 13.73 -13.84 15.92
N GLY A 376 13.43 -13.06 16.96
CA GLY A 376 13.67 -13.41 18.37
C GLY A 376 12.95 -14.67 18.88
N SER A 377 11.80 -15.04 18.30
CA SER A 377 11.08 -16.26 18.72
C SER A 377 11.52 -17.52 17.99
N ARG A 378 12.21 -17.42 16.84
CA ARG A 378 12.49 -18.57 15.97
C ARG A 378 13.95 -19.02 15.96
N TRP A 379 14.91 -18.13 16.27
CA TRP A 379 16.33 -18.49 16.32
C TRP A 379 16.77 -19.17 17.62
N ARG A 380 16.16 -18.82 18.77
CA ARG A 380 16.54 -19.43 20.06
C ARG A 380 16.24 -20.93 20.15
N LYS A 381 15.30 -21.45 19.33
CA LYS A 381 14.99 -22.89 19.28
C LYS A 381 15.81 -23.69 18.26
N ARG A 382 16.52 -23.03 17.34
CA ARG A 382 17.23 -23.72 16.24
C ARG A 382 18.75 -23.87 16.50
N PHE A 383 19.27 -23.21 17.55
CA PHE A 383 20.66 -23.30 17.99
C PHE A 383 20.82 -23.64 19.47
N SER A 384 19.82 -24.29 20.09
CA SER A 384 20.09 -25.10 21.28
C SER A 384 20.55 -26.46 20.78
N MET A 385 21.78 -26.55 20.26
CA MET A 385 22.50 -27.81 20.34
C MET A 385 22.80 -27.99 21.82
N ASP A 386 22.31 -29.09 22.40
CA ASP A 386 22.89 -29.63 23.62
C ASP A 386 24.37 -29.85 23.32
N VAL A 387 25.20 -28.90 23.72
CA VAL A 387 26.63 -29.10 23.86
C VAL A 387 26.75 -29.90 25.15
N THR A 388 26.85 -31.21 25.02
CA THR A 388 27.25 -32.09 26.13
C THR A 388 28.61 -31.62 26.65
N ASP A 389 28.72 -31.52 27.98
CA ASP A 389 29.88 -31.02 28.74
C ASP A 389 31.23 -31.71 28.41
N GLU A 390 31.22 -32.78 27.61
CA GLU A 390 32.43 -33.48 27.14
C GLU A 390 33.27 -32.69 26.12
N LEU A 391 32.67 -31.79 25.32
CA LEU A 391 33.42 -31.04 24.29
C LEU A 391 34.08 -29.75 24.82
N LEU A 392 33.70 -29.30 26.02
CA LEU A 392 34.28 -28.12 26.68
C LEU A 392 35.59 -28.43 27.40
N ASN A 393 35.84 -29.69 27.78
CA ASN A 393 37.09 -30.08 28.43
C ASN A 393 38.25 -30.32 27.44
N GLU A 394 37.98 -30.61 26.16
CA GLU A 394 39.06 -30.78 25.17
C GLU A 394 39.58 -29.46 24.58
N LEU A 395 38.87 -28.34 24.78
CA LEU A 395 39.26 -27.02 24.26
C LEU A 395 40.03 -26.17 25.26
N ASP A 396 40.04 -26.52 26.54
CA ASP A 396 40.72 -25.75 27.60
C ASP A 396 42.23 -26.09 27.69
N ASP A 397 42.67 -27.22 27.13
CA ASP A 397 44.08 -27.65 27.17
C ASP A 397 44.94 -27.15 25.97
N ALA A 398 44.35 -26.45 24.99
CA ALA A 398 45.01 -26.17 23.70
C ALA A 398 45.22 -24.69 23.34
N ALA A 399 44.96 -23.73 24.24
CA ALA A 399 45.08 -22.31 23.90
C ALA A 399 45.74 -21.44 24.99
N GLU A 400 46.86 -21.91 25.56
CA GLU A 400 47.93 -21.01 25.97
C GLU A 400 48.77 -20.68 24.73
N ASP A 401 48.49 -19.55 24.07
CA ASP A 401 49.50 -18.96 23.19
C ASP A 401 49.54 -17.42 23.27
N GLU A 402 50.77 -16.96 23.46
CA GLU A 402 51.25 -15.67 23.97
C GLU A 402 50.89 -14.46 23.07
N GLU A 403 50.27 -14.70 21.92
CA GLU A 403 50.05 -13.69 20.86
C GLU A 403 48.77 -12.86 21.07
N SER A 404 47.77 -13.42 21.75
CA SER A 404 46.48 -12.76 22.04
C SER A 404 46.58 -11.66 23.11
N ARG A 405 47.58 -11.71 24.01
CA ARG A 405 47.83 -10.65 25.02
C ARG A 405 48.49 -9.39 24.45
N ARG A 406 49.19 -9.47 23.31
CA ARG A 406 49.86 -8.29 22.72
C ARG A 406 48.91 -7.36 21.99
N LEU A 407 47.84 -7.88 21.39
CA LEU A 407 46.87 -7.06 20.63
C LEU A 407 45.82 -6.35 21.51
N LEU A 408 45.62 -6.82 22.74
CA LEU A 408 44.73 -6.17 23.72
C LEU A 408 45.37 -4.98 24.46
N LYS A 409 46.71 -4.85 24.45
CA LYS A 409 47.41 -3.74 25.12
C LYS A 409 47.54 -2.46 24.27
N THR A 410 47.41 -2.55 22.94
CA THR A 410 47.60 -1.40 22.04
C THR A 410 46.35 -0.53 21.86
N ASN A 411 45.15 -1.04 22.12
CA ASN A 411 43.90 -0.27 21.93
C ASN A 411 43.39 0.46 23.19
N ALA A 412 44.04 0.32 24.34
CA ALA A 412 43.64 0.99 25.59
C ALA A 412 44.32 2.36 25.81
N SER A 413 45.18 2.83 24.89
CA SER A 413 46.02 4.03 25.10
C SER A 413 45.55 5.31 24.39
N THR A 414 44.45 5.31 23.63
CA THR A 414 44.10 6.47 22.76
C THR A 414 42.74 7.10 23.05
N TYR A 415 42.23 6.99 24.28
CA TYR A 415 40.97 7.65 24.68
C TYR A 415 41.07 8.45 25.99
N ASN A 416 42.22 9.07 26.22
CA ASN A 416 42.37 10.17 27.18
C ASN A 416 43.23 11.27 26.54
N GLN A 417 42.64 12.07 25.65
CA GLN A 417 42.86 13.52 25.52
C GLN A 417 42.16 14.09 24.27
N VAL A 418 41.41 15.16 24.53
CA VAL A 418 40.83 16.21 23.66
C VAL A 418 39.31 16.15 23.51
#